data_AF-A0A945XTC8-F1
#
_entry.id   AF-A0A945XTC8-F1
#
_cell.length_a   1.000
_cell.length_b   1.000
_cell.length_c   1.000
_cell.angle_alpha   90.00
_cell.angle_beta   90.00
_cell.angle_gamma   90.00
#
_symmetry.space_group_name_H-M   'P 1'
#
loop_
_entity.id
_entity.type
_entity.pdbx_description
1 polymer ?
#
loop_
_entity_poly.entity_id
_entity_poly.type
_entity_poly.pdbx_seq_one_letter_code
_entity_poly.pdbx_strand_id
1 'polypeptide(L)'
;MIGKNEVLKMAGELGLRPDTIEKDYILGWMLWGINNHRATSSWAFKGGTSLKKCHFETFRFSEDLDFTLTDKRQLSSEFLHQVFAEITQLLSETPGKASNFLETVLSSR
;
A
#
# COMPACT_ATOMS: atom_id res chain seq x y z
N MET A 1 2.61 -13.94 0.81
CA MET A 1 3.23 -13.19 1.92
C MET A 1 4.71 -13.06 1.59
N ILE A 2 5.33 -11.91 1.81
CA ILE A 2 6.77 -11.72 1.57
C ILE A 2 7.58 -12.69 2.44
N GLY A 3 8.60 -13.33 1.88
CA GLY A 3 9.41 -14.29 2.61
C GLY A 3 10.42 -13.61 3.55
N LYS A 4 10.69 -14.20 4.72
CA LYS A 4 11.68 -13.65 5.68
C LYS A 4 13.04 -13.38 5.05
N ASN A 5 13.55 -14.30 4.22
CA ASN A 5 14.83 -14.12 3.55
C ASN A 5 14.82 -12.95 2.56
N GLU A 6 13.69 -12.70 1.91
CA GLU A 6 13.49 -11.58 1.00
C GLU A 6 13.46 -10.25 1.76
N VAL A 7 12.74 -10.20 2.89
CA VAL A 7 12.75 -9.05 3.81
C VAL A 7 14.17 -8.73 4.27
N LEU A 8 14.92 -9.72 4.76
CA LEU A 8 16.28 -9.51 5.27
C LEU A 8 17.25 -9.06 4.17
N LYS A 9 17.11 -9.63 2.96
CA LYS A 9 17.91 -9.22 1.81
C LYS A 9 17.69 -7.74 1.47
N MET A 10 16.43 -7.34 1.29
CA MET A 10 16.10 -5.95 0.93
C MET A 10 16.43 -4.96 2.04
N ALA A 11 16.25 -5.34 3.30
CA ALA A 11 16.67 -4.54 4.45
C ALA A 11 18.17 -4.24 4.39
N GLY A 12 18.99 -5.24 4.07
CA GLY A 12 20.43 -5.08 3.86
C GLY A 12 20.78 -4.19 2.67
N GLU A 13 20.14 -4.43 1.51
CA GLU A 13 20.40 -3.66 0.27
C GLU A 13 20.01 -2.18 0.40
N LEU A 14 18.92 -1.89 1.09
CA LEU A 14 18.39 -0.52 1.26
C LEU A 14 18.90 0.17 2.52
N GLY A 15 19.65 -0.53 3.38
CA GLY A 15 20.10 0.02 4.67
C GLY A 15 18.94 0.32 5.63
N LEU A 16 17.86 -0.45 5.57
CA LEU A 16 16.64 -0.27 6.35
C LEU A 16 16.46 -1.36 7.38
N ARG A 17 15.58 -1.13 8.36
CA ARG A 17 15.19 -2.18 9.30
C ARG A 17 14.24 -3.17 8.61
N PRO A 18 14.32 -4.48 8.91
CA PRO A 18 13.41 -5.49 8.37
C PRO A 18 11.93 -5.15 8.53
N ASP A 19 11.53 -4.61 9.69
CA ASP A 19 10.14 -4.19 9.93
C ASP A 19 9.71 -3.02 9.05
N THR A 20 10.63 -2.14 8.64
CA THR A 20 10.31 -1.07 7.67
C THR A 20 9.97 -1.67 6.32
N ILE A 21 10.70 -2.70 5.87
CA ILE A 21 10.43 -3.41 4.62
C ILE A 21 9.08 -4.14 4.68
N GLU A 22 8.82 -4.87 5.78
CA GLU A 22 7.56 -5.58 5.96
C GLU A 22 6.35 -4.63 5.95
N LYS A 23 6.44 -3.51 6.67
CA LYS A 23 5.38 -2.50 6.70
C LYS A 23 5.18 -1.88 5.32
N ASP A 24 6.25 -1.45 4.65
CA ASP A 24 6.16 -0.83 3.32
C ASP A 24 5.56 -1.79 2.27
N TYR A 25 5.86 -3.08 2.39
CA TYR A 25 5.23 -4.14 1.60
C TYR A 25 3.73 -4.22 1.85
N ILE A 26 3.29 -4.26 3.12
CA ILE A 26 1.87 -4.31 3.49
C ILE A 26 1.13 -3.06 2.99
N LEU A 27 1.71 -1.88 3.15
CA LEU A 27 1.13 -0.62 2.66
C LEU A 27 0.97 -0.61 1.14
N GLY A 28 1.93 -1.18 0.42
CA GLY A 28 1.83 -1.37 -1.02
C GLY A 28 0.63 -2.23 -1.41
N TRP A 29 0.41 -3.36 -0.72
CA TRP A 29 -0.77 -4.20 -0.93
C TRP A 29 -2.07 -3.51 -0.59
N MET A 30 -2.09 -2.75 0.52
CA MET A 30 -3.26 -1.95 0.89
C MET A 30 -3.59 -0.91 -0.18
N LEU A 31 -2.59 -0.20 -0.71
CA LEU A 31 -2.75 0.74 -1.82
C LEU A 31 -3.28 0.06 -3.09
N TRP A 32 -2.78 -1.13 -3.42
CA TRP A 32 -3.29 -1.91 -4.53
C TRP A 32 -4.76 -2.30 -4.32
N GLY A 33 -5.11 -2.78 -3.12
CA GLY A 33 -6.48 -3.15 -2.77
C GLY A 33 -7.43 -1.95 -2.85
N ILE A 34 -7.02 -0.79 -2.31
CA ILE A 34 -7.77 0.47 -2.44
C ILE A 34 -7.94 0.82 -3.91
N ASN A 35 -6.88 0.84 -4.73
CA ASN A 35 -6.96 1.24 -6.13
C ASN A 35 -7.85 0.31 -6.99
N ASN A 36 -7.97 -0.97 -6.63
CA ASN A 36 -8.80 -1.95 -7.36
C ASN A 36 -10.25 -2.01 -6.86
N HIS A 37 -10.60 -1.28 -5.80
CA HIS A 37 -11.95 -1.27 -5.28
C HIS A 37 -12.80 -0.22 -6.01
N ARG A 38 -13.92 -0.62 -6.63
CA ARG A 38 -14.76 0.32 -7.43
C ARG A 38 -15.19 1.59 -6.67
N ALA A 39 -15.45 1.47 -5.37
CA ALA A 39 -15.99 2.54 -4.54
C ALA A 39 -14.94 3.61 -4.15
N THR A 40 -13.65 3.36 -4.38
CA THR A 40 -12.55 4.25 -3.99
C THR A 40 -12.00 5.06 -5.18
N SER A 41 -12.61 4.94 -6.37
CA SER A 41 -12.22 5.68 -7.58
C SER A 41 -12.18 7.21 -7.42
N SER A 42 -12.93 7.75 -6.46
CA SER A 42 -12.96 9.18 -6.07
C SER A 42 -12.00 9.52 -4.91
N TRP A 43 -11.19 8.58 -4.43
CA TRP A 43 -10.28 8.80 -3.31
C TRP A 43 -8.94 9.31 -3.84
N ALA A 44 -8.56 10.53 -3.46
CA ALA A 44 -7.28 11.11 -3.84
C ALA A 44 -6.20 10.74 -2.81
N PHE A 45 -5.20 9.97 -3.23
CA PHE A 45 -4.04 9.63 -2.40
C PHE A 45 -3.13 10.85 -2.21
N LYS A 46 -2.72 11.12 -0.97
CA LYS A 46 -1.89 12.28 -0.61
C LYS A 46 -0.93 11.96 0.53
N GLY A 47 -0.29 12.99 1.08
CA GLY A 47 0.56 12.89 2.27
C GLY A 47 1.96 12.33 1.97
N GLY A 48 2.71 12.07 3.03
CA GLY A 48 4.13 11.68 2.92
C GLY A 48 4.35 10.37 2.17
N THR A 49 3.44 9.41 2.33
CA THR A 49 3.54 8.12 1.64
C THR A 49 3.28 8.25 0.14
N SER A 50 2.39 9.15 -0.29
CA SER A 50 2.22 9.45 -1.73
C SER A 50 3.48 10.08 -2.34
N LEU A 51 4.17 10.95 -1.61
CA LEU A 51 5.43 11.54 -2.07
C LEU A 51 6.49 10.45 -2.28
N LYS A 52 6.62 9.52 -1.34
CA LYS A 52 7.55 8.37 -1.46
C LYS A 52 7.18 7.40 -2.58
N LYS A 53 5.89 7.03 -2.70
CA LYS A 53 5.43 5.98 -3.62
C LYS A 53 5.22 6.48 -5.06
N CYS A 54 4.98 7.77 -5.28
CA CYS A 54 4.57 8.29 -6.59
C CYS A 54 5.51 9.37 -7.16
N HIS A 55 6.39 9.97 -6.35
CA HIS A 55 7.17 11.15 -6.78
C HIS A 55 8.67 11.06 -6.49
N PHE A 56 9.07 10.55 -5.33
CA PHE A 56 10.44 10.66 -4.83
C PHE A 56 10.91 9.36 -4.17
N GLU A 57 11.69 8.57 -4.91
CA GLU A 57 12.26 7.30 -4.42
C GLU A 57 13.17 7.49 -3.20
N THR A 58 13.81 8.64 -3.03
CA THR A 58 14.70 8.90 -1.88
C THR A 58 13.97 9.48 -0.66
N PHE A 59 12.65 9.67 -0.74
CA PHE A 59 11.88 10.20 0.39
C PHE A 59 11.83 9.20 1.55
N ARG A 60 11.54 9.70 2.76
CA ARG A 60 11.46 8.87 3.96
C ARG A 60 10.29 7.87 3.86
N PHE A 61 10.47 6.72 4.51
CA PHE A 61 9.37 5.78 4.74
C PHE A 61 8.39 6.36 5.77
N SER A 62 7.13 5.95 5.68
CA SER A 62 6.04 6.37 6.55
C SER A 62 5.01 5.23 6.64
N GLU A 63 4.28 5.15 7.74
CA GLU A 63 3.33 4.06 8.00
C GLU A 63 1.88 4.41 7.62
N ASP A 64 1.57 5.70 7.51
CA ASP A 64 0.22 6.19 7.27
C ASP A 64 -0.15 6.20 5.78
N LEU A 65 -1.42 5.96 5.46
CA LEU A 65 -1.99 6.20 4.15
C LEU A 65 -3.03 7.32 4.22
N ASP A 66 -2.71 8.48 3.67
CA ASP A 66 -3.58 9.64 3.69
C ASP A 66 -4.41 9.74 2.40
N PHE A 67 -5.73 9.81 2.54
CA PHE A 67 -6.64 10.02 1.43
C PHE A 67 -7.52 11.25 1.64
N THR A 68 -7.92 11.89 0.54
CA THR A 68 -9.02 12.84 0.51
C THR A 68 -10.17 12.26 -0.29
N LEU A 69 -11.32 12.10 0.37
CA LEU A 69 -12.54 11.62 -0.27
C LEU A 69 -13.27 12.83 -0.86
N THR A 70 -13.38 12.88 -2.19
CA THR A 70 -14.06 14.02 -2.86
C THR A 70 -15.58 13.90 -2.84
N ASP A 71 -16.11 12.70 -2.59
CA ASP A 71 -17.54 12.44 -2.40
C ASP A 71 -17.90 12.38 -0.92
N LYS A 72 -18.60 13.40 -0.42
CA LYS A 72 -19.00 13.49 0.99
C LYS A 72 -19.90 12.34 1.46
N ARG A 73 -20.59 11.65 0.55
CA ARG A 73 -21.43 10.48 0.88
C ARG A 73 -20.60 9.29 1.39
N GLN A 74 -19.31 9.30 1.12
CA GLN A 74 -18.36 8.25 1.50
C GLN A 74 -17.68 8.49 2.86
N LEU A 75 -18.03 9.56 3.56
CA LEU A 75 -17.42 9.91 4.84
C LEU A 75 -18.06 9.21 6.06
N SER A 76 -19.12 8.42 5.87
CA SER A 76 -19.74 7.70 6.97
C SER A 76 -18.88 6.53 7.42
N SER A 77 -18.86 6.28 8.73
CA SER A 77 -18.11 5.17 9.33
C SER A 77 -18.56 3.82 8.77
N GLU A 78 -19.86 3.66 8.54
CA GLU A 78 -20.47 2.44 8.00
C GLU A 78 -19.99 2.15 6.59
N PHE A 79 -19.91 3.18 5.74
CA PHE A 79 -19.39 3.04 4.38
C PHE A 79 -17.91 2.65 4.39
N LEU A 80 -17.10 3.34 5.19
CA LEU A 80 -15.66 3.08 5.28
C LEU A 80 -15.39 1.66 5.79
N HIS A 81 -16.08 1.23 6.85
CA HIS A 81 -15.94 -0.14 7.37
C HIS A 81 -16.33 -1.19 6.33
N GLN A 82 -17.44 -0.98 5.60
CA GLN A 82 -17.85 -1.90 4.54
C GLN A 82 -16.80 -2.01 3.43
N VAL A 83 -16.29 -0.87 2.95
CA VAL A 83 -15.26 -0.84 1.91
C VAL A 83 -13.97 -1.50 2.38
N PHE A 84 -13.50 -1.22 3.59
CA PHE A 84 -12.28 -1.86 4.11
C PHE A 84 -12.45 -3.35 4.38
N ALA A 85 -13.65 -3.81 4.75
CA ALA A 85 -13.95 -5.24 4.85
C ALA A 85 -13.84 -5.93 3.47
N GLU A 86 -14.46 -5.34 2.43
CA GLU A 86 -14.38 -5.82 1.04
C GLU A 86 -12.93 -5.84 0.53
N ILE A 87 -12.15 -4.79 0.79
CA ILE A 87 -10.73 -4.76 0.41
C ILE A 87 -9.93 -5.82 1.15
N THR A 88 -10.15 -6.00 2.45
CA THR A 88 -9.43 -7.02 3.24
C THR A 88 -9.74 -8.44 2.74
N GLN A 89 -10.99 -8.68 2.35
CA GLN A 89 -11.39 -9.93 1.71
C GLN A 89 -10.68 -10.13 0.36
N LEU A 90 -10.66 -9.11 -0.50
CA LEU A 90 -9.93 -9.14 -1.78
C LEU A 90 -8.45 -9.49 -1.58
N LEU A 91 -7.80 -8.87 -0.60
CA LEU A 91 -6.38 -9.12 -0.30
C LEU A 91 -6.14 -10.56 0.20
N SER A 92 -7.08 -11.11 0.98
CA SER A 92 -7.00 -12.48 1.49
C SER A 92 -7.18 -13.53 0.37
N GLU A 93 -8.03 -13.24 -0.60
CA GLU A 93 -8.31 -14.08 -1.77
C GLU A 93 -7.27 -13.93 -2.89
N THR A 94 -6.31 -13.01 -2.75
CA THR A 94 -5.22 -12.79 -3.70
C THR A 94 -3.89 -13.35 -3.17
N PRO A 95 -3.69 -14.68 -3.08
CA PRO A 95 -2.42 -15.24 -2.66
C PRO A 95 -1.35 -15.01 -3.74
N GLY A 96 -0.15 -14.61 -3.30
CA GLY A 96 1.07 -15.03 -4.00
C GLY A 96 1.62 -14.19 -5.16
N LYS A 97 1.12 -12.99 -5.48
CA LYS A 97 1.86 -12.07 -6.40
C LYS A 97 2.99 -11.29 -5.71
N ALA A 98 3.55 -11.85 -4.63
CA ALA A 98 4.53 -11.20 -3.77
C ALA A 98 5.87 -10.93 -4.48
N SER A 99 6.31 -11.82 -5.38
CA SER A 99 7.61 -11.69 -6.04
C SER A 99 7.69 -10.54 -7.04
N ASN A 100 6.57 -10.17 -7.67
CA ASN A 100 6.55 -9.13 -8.70
C ASN A 100 6.02 -7.80 -8.18
N PHE A 101 5.46 -7.72 -6.98
CA PHE A 101 4.82 -6.48 -6.50
C PHE A 101 5.86 -5.42 -6.11
N LEU A 102 6.93 -5.79 -5.41
CA LEU A 102 8.01 -4.85 -5.08
C LEU A 102 8.86 -4.52 -6.30
N GLU A 103 9.12 -5.48 -7.19
CA GLU A 103 9.72 -5.17 -8.50
C GLU A 103 8.83 -4.24 -9.30
N THR A 104 7.50 -4.40 -9.33
CA THR A 104 6.61 -3.47 -10.03
C THR A 104 6.62 -2.09 -9.35
N VAL A 105 6.58 -2.00 -8.03
CA VAL A 105 6.62 -0.72 -7.29
C VAL A 105 7.97 0.00 -7.42
N LEU A 106 9.08 -0.73 -7.58
CA LEU A 106 10.43 -0.18 -7.73
C LEU A 106 10.89 -0.06 -9.20
N SER A 107 10.23 -0.75 -10.15
CA SER A 107 10.59 -0.76 -11.58
C SER A 107 9.57 -0.08 -12.49
N SER A 108 8.41 0.35 -11.96
CA SER A 108 7.49 1.26 -12.66
C SER A 108 8.14 2.64 -12.76
N ARG A 109 9.08 2.71 -13.69
CA ARG A 109 9.51 3.92 -14.39
C ARG A 109 8.37 4.43 -15.28
#